data_AF-A0A3P1ZBC1-F1
#
_entry.id   AF-A0A3P1ZBC1-F1
#
_cell.length_a   1.000
_cell.length_b   1.000
_cell.length_c   1.000
_cell.angle_alpha   90.00
_cell.angle_beta   90.00
_cell.angle_gamma   90.00
#
_symmetry.space_group_name_H-M   'P 1'
#
loop_
_entity.id
_entity.type
_entity.pdbx_description
1 polymer ?
#
loop_
_entity_poly.entity_id
_entity_poly.type
_entity_poly.pdbx_seq_one_letter_code
_entity_poly.pdbx_strand_id
1 'polypeptide(L)'
;MIKPLYLLISLFLCFSCNEVEKDEAEEDYDRLFPLKKEIEKHTPMPGEAIVKQGDVNVNRKSFKYEGNDTIQDKNTYTITLKYRLKEDYSDMEKSRYFVRFVNEDKTLTSIYSDPKTKFMPHDEFDETADVEMAHPEMESNKEYTIRFKAKSGFQLFLCVNGAGPRNSGIRAKITAVADDDGLTPPLVLQTEQYQTQEGQAMLSQPYCKYVILP
;
A
#
# COMPACT_ATOMS: atom_id res chain seq x y z
N MET A 1 69.24 34.90 -32.11
CA MET A 1 68.32 35.05 -33.25
C MET A 1 67.21 34.02 -33.13
N ILE A 2 66.18 34.33 -32.34
CA ILE A 2 65.00 33.48 -32.14
C ILE A 2 63.90 34.08 -33.02
N LYS A 3 63.36 33.23 -33.91
CA LYS A 3 62.48 33.59 -35.02
C LYS A 3 61.21 34.30 -34.50
N PRO A 4 60.73 35.38 -35.14
CA PRO A 4 59.49 36.08 -34.75
C PRO A 4 58.20 35.25 -34.96
N LEU A 5 58.34 34.00 -35.42
CA LEU A 5 57.26 33.06 -35.68
C LEU A 5 56.61 32.51 -34.39
N TYR A 6 57.33 32.47 -33.27
CA TYR A 6 56.80 31.95 -32.01
C TYR A 6 56.03 32.97 -31.16
N LEU A 7 56.16 34.27 -31.46
CA LEU A 7 55.42 35.33 -30.76
C LEU A 7 53.96 35.45 -31.26
N LEU A 8 53.68 35.01 -32.49
CA LEU A 8 52.35 35.02 -33.09
C LEU A 8 51.48 33.83 -32.65
N ILE A 9 52.08 32.75 -32.16
CA ILE A 9 51.36 31.56 -31.69
C ILE A 9 50.90 31.71 -30.24
N SER A 10 51.59 32.53 -29.43
CA SER A 10 51.20 32.77 -28.03
C SER A 10 50.04 33.76 -27.86
N LEU A 11 49.67 34.50 -28.92
CA LEU A 11 48.55 35.48 -28.87
C LEU A 11 47.20 34.85 -29.24
N PHE A 12 47.18 33.60 -29.72
CA PHE A 12 45.96 32.93 -30.17
C PHE A 12 45.32 32.00 -29.13
N LEU A 13 45.91 31.89 -27.93
CA LEU A 13 45.49 30.96 -26.87
C LEU A 13 44.63 31.60 -25.76
N CYS A 14 44.22 32.87 -25.90
CA CYS A 14 43.40 33.57 -24.90
C CYS A 14 41.92 33.74 -25.30
N PHE A 15 41.47 33.16 -26.41
CA PHE A 15 40.04 33.03 -26.71
C PHE A 15 39.51 31.69 -26.17
N SER A 16 39.58 31.51 -24.85
CA SER A 16 38.67 30.59 -24.17
C SER A 16 37.27 31.15 -24.33
N CYS A 17 36.51 30.57 -25.26
CA CYS A 17 35.07 30.77 -25.37
C CYS A 17 34.44 30.23 -24.08
N ASN A 18 34.29 31.08 -23.06
CA ASN A 18 33.30 30.82 -22.01
C ASN A 18 31.93 31.09 -22.65
N GLU A 19 31.41 30.11 -23.40
CA GLU A 19 29.96 30.03 -23.54
C GLU A 19 29.45 29.72 -22.14
N VAL A 20 28.93 30.75 -21.47
CA VAL A 20 28.00 30.55 -20.37
C VAL A 20 26.88 29.73 -20.98
N GLU A 21 26.79 28.46 -20.58
CA GLU A 21 25.64 27.61 -20.86
C GLU A 21 24.43 28.44 -20.48
N LYS A 22 23.70 28.92 -21.50
CA LYS A 22 22.50 29.69 -21.24
C LYS A 22 21.56 28.71 -20.58
N ASP A 23 21.18 29.01 -19.33
CA ASP A 23 20.05 28.34 -18.69
C ASP A 23 18.94 28.22 -19.74
N GLU A 24 18.55 26.99 -20.02
CA GLU A 24 17.46 26.72 -20.94
C GLU A 24 16.26 27.57 -20.52
N ALA A 25 15.56 28.16 -21.50
CA ALA A 25 14.44 29.02 -21.20
C ALA A 25 13.45 28.27 -20.30
N GLU A 26 13.05 28.89 -19.19
CA GLU A 26 12.15 28.31 -18.19
C GLU A 26 10.92 27.71 -18.90
N GLU A 27 10.72 26.41 -18.73
CA GLU A 27 9.66 25.70 -19.44
C GLU A 27 8.28 26.24 -19.02
N ASP A 28 7.56 26.80 -19.99
CA ASP A 28 6.19 27.29 -19.78
C ASP A 28 5.21 26.10 -19.72
N TYR A 29 5.12 25.49 -18.53
CA TYR A 29 4.23 24.37 -18.26
C TYR A 29 2.75 24.70 -18.55
N ASP A 30 2.33 25.97 -18.41
CA ASP A 30 0.96 26.40 -18.72
C ASP A 30 0.69 26.34 -20.24
N ARG A 31 1.70 26.61 -21.08
CA ARG A 31 1.63 26.42 -22.53
C ARG A 31 1.72 24.96 -22.95
N LEU A 32 2.51 24.16 -22.25
CA LEU A 32 2.69 22.73 -22.55
C LEU A 32 1.45 21.91 -22.17
N PHE A 33 0.71 22.34 -21.15
CA PHE A 33 -0.50 21.68 -20.67
C PHE A 33 -1.72 22.64 -20.65
N PRO A 34 -2.17 23.13 -21.82
CA PRO A 34 -3.26 24.11 -21.92
C PRO A 34 -4.63 23.54 -21.52
N LEU A 35 -4.71 22.23 -21.26
CA LEU A 35 -5.92 21.56 -20.81
C LEU A 35 -6.05 21.65 -19.28
N LYS A 36 -6.40 22.84 -18.78
CA LYS A 36 -7.07 22.99 -17.47
C LYS A 36 -8.54 22.54 -17.53
N LYS A 37 -8.84 21.49 -18.30
CA LYS A 37 -10.14 20.82 -18.15
C LYS A 37 -10.04 20.10 -16.82
N GLU A 38 -10.79 20.58 -15.83
CA GLU A 38 -11.18 19.76 -14.69
C GLU A 38 -11.59 18.41 -15.27
N ILE A 39 -10.78 17.40 -15.04
CA ILE A 39 -11.15 16.02 -15.34
C ILE A 39 -12.41 15.82 -14.51
N GLU A 40 -13.57 15.62 -15.16
CA GLU A 40 -14.81 15.33 -14.46
C GLU A 40 -14.53 14.17 -13.50
N LYS A 41 -14.48 14.49 -12.20
CA LYS A 41 -14.23 13.49 -11.19
C LYS A 41 -15.45 12.59 -11.20
N HIS A 42 -15.24 11.33 -11.60
CA HIS A 42 -16.30 10.33 -11.64
C HIS A 42 -17.09 10.40 -10.33
N THR A 43 -18.35 10.83 -10.41
CA THR A 43 -19.24 10.83 -9.26
C THR A 43 -19.74 9.40 -9.11
N PRO A 44 -19.45 8.72 -8.00
CA PRO A 44 -19.91 7.35 -7.79
C PRO A 44 -21.43 7.30 -7.88
N MET A 45 -21.97 6.20 -8.42
CA MET A 45 -23.42 6.05 -8.51
C MET A 45 -24.03 6.04 -7.10
N PRO A 46 -25.27 6.52 -6.92
CA PRO A 46 -25.96 6.38 -5.64
C PRO A 46 -25.99 4.90 -5.21
N GLY A 47 -25.43 4.59 -4.03
CA GLY A 47 -25.29 3.23 -3.52
C GLY A 47 -23.96 2.52 -3.87
N GLU A 48 -23.11 3.12 -4.68
CA GLU A 48 -21.76 2.62 -4.95
C GLU A 48 -20.83 2.97 -3.79
N ALA A 49 -20.21 1.94 -3.19
CA ALA A 49 -19.34 2.15 -2.05
C ALA A 49 -17.98 2.73 -2.50
N ILE A 50 -17.60 3.86 -1.91
CA ILE A 50 -16.40 4.60 -2.31
C ILE A 50 -15.17 4.00 -1.62
N VAL A 51 -14.26 3.44 -2.42
CA VAL A 51 -12.97 2.94 -1.93
C VAL A 51 -12.05 4.12 -1.63
N LYS A 52 -11.58 4.20 -0.39
CA LYS A 52 -10.64 5.21 0.10
C LYS A 52 -9.25 4.60 0.31
N GLN A 53 -8.22 5.42 0.13
CA GLN A 53 -6.84 5.06 0.43
C GLN A 53 -6.62 5.10 1.94
N GLY A 54 -6.03 4.05 2.50
CA GLY A 54 -5.61 4.03 3.90
C GLY A 54 -4.12 4.33 4.05
N ASP A 55 -3.70 4.61 5.29
CA ASP A 55 -2.29 4.75 5.64
C ASP A 55 -1.65 3.37 5.85
N VAL A 56 -0.60 3.08 5.10
CA VAL A 56 0.16 1.83 5.17
C VAL A 56 0.93 1.70 6.48
N ASN A 57 1.30 2.82 7.10
CA ASN A 57 2.10 2.89 8.31
C ASN A 57 1.26 3.01 9.59
N VAL A 58 -0.08 2.97 9.48
CA VAL A 58 -0.98 3.08 10.63
C VAL A 58 -0.74 1.93 11.61
N ASN A 59 -0.49 2.26 12.89
CA ASN A 59 -0.38 1.26 13.94
C ASN A 59 -1.69 1.17 14.75
N ARG A 60 -1.79 0.17 15.62
CA ARG A 60 -3.00 -0.09 16.42
C ARG A 60 -3.36 1.08 17.36
N LYS A 61 -2.39 1.80 17.92
CA LYS A 61 -2.62 2.90 18.87
C LYS A 61 -3.13 4.17 18.19
N SER A 62 -2.63 4.45 16.99
CA SER A 62 -3.01 5.62 16.20
C SER A 62 -4.20 5.38 15.27
N PHE A 63 -4.64 4.12 15.14
CA PHE A 63 -5.74 3.76 14.26
C PHE A 63 -7.05 4.40 14.72
N LYS A 64 -7.71 5.11 13.80
CA LYS A 64 -9.03 5.69 14.02
C LYS A 64 -10.05 4.95 13.17
N TYR A 65 -11.02 4.34 13.84
CA TYR A 65 -12.16 3.72 13.15
C TYR A 65 -13.06 4.80 12.52
N GLU A 66 -13.36 4.65 11.23
CA GLU A 66 -14.14 5.61 10.42
C GLU A 66 -15.54 5.09 10.07
N GLY A 67 -15.98 3.99 10.68
CA GLY A 67 -17.33 3.48 10.46
C GLY A 67 -18.42 4.40 11.02
N ASN A 68 -19.65 4.15 10.58
CA ASN A 68 -20.83 4.93 10.93
C ASN A 68 -21.98 4.06 11.46
N ASP A 69 -22.17 4.01 12.78
CA ASP A 69 -23.23 3.20 13.39
C ASP A 69 -24.65 3.79 13.26
N THR A 70 -24.78 5.03 12.76
CA THR A 70 -26.06 5.74 12.68
C THR A 70 -26.82 5.51 11.37
N ILE A 71 -26.32 4.66 10.47
CA ILE A 71 -27.05 4.27 9.26
C ILE A 71 -28.34 3.54 9.67
N GLN A 72 -29.49 4.02 9.18
CA GLN A 72 -30.81 3.54 9.59
C GLN A 72 -31.18 2.19 8.97
N ASP A 73 -30.80 1.97 7.70
CA ASP A 73 -31.02 0.71 6.99
C ASP A 73 -29.85 -0.24 7.26
N LYS A 74 -30.00 -1.08 8.29
CA LYS A 74 -28.94 -1.97 8.76
C LYS A 74 -28.98 -3.31 8.05
N ASN A 75 -28.43 -3.36 6.84
CA ASN A 75 -28.08 -4.64 6.25
C ASN A 75 -27.01 -5.32 7.11
N THR A 76 -27.11 -6.64 7.24
CA THR A 76 -26.06 -7.45 7.85
C THR A 76 -25.20 -8.02 6.73
N TYR A 77 -23.89 -7.95 6.90
CA TYR A 77 -22.90 -8.43 5.96
C TYR A 77 -22.12 -9.58 6.57
N THR A 78 -21.89 -10.61 5.76
CA THR A 78 -20.88 -11.63 6.02
C THR A 78 -19.53 -11.13 5.51
N ILE A 79 -18.62 -10.85 6.44
CA ILE A 79 -17.24 -10.47 6.13
C ILE A 79 -16.40 -11.73 6.04
N THR A 80 -15.61 -11.86 4.97
CA THR A 80 -14.69 -12.98 4.77
C THR A 80 -13.32 -12.44 4.36
N LEU A 81 -12.33 -12.61 5.22
CA LEU A 81 -10.92 -12.35 4.92
C LEU A 81 -10.26 -13.67 4.50
N LYS A 82 -9.61 -13.68 3.35
CA LYS A 82 -8.73 -14.75 2.87
C LYS A 82 -7.33 -14.21 2.68
N TYR A 83 -6.32 -14.98 3.06
CA TYR A 83 -4.94 -14.61 2.80
C TYR A 83 -4.06 -15.84 2.65
N ARG A 84 -2.94 -15.67 1.95
CA ARG A 84 -1.99 -16.74 1.63
C ARG A 84 -0.58 -16.17 1.45
N LEU A 85 0.34 -16.66 2.26
CA LEU A 85 1.77 -16.46 2.08
C LEU A 85 2.28 -17.34 0.94
N LYS A 86 3.17 -16.82 0.11
CA LYS A 86 3.99 -17.60 -0.82
C LYS A 86 5.44 -17.39 -0.42
N GLU A 87 6.10 -18.48 -0.05
CA GLU A 87 7.56 -18.50 0.11
C GLU A 87 8.16 -19.44 -0.92
N ASP A 88 9.32 -19.04 -1.43
CA ASP A 88 10.14 -19.84 -2.32
C ASP A 88 11.47 -20.08 -1.58
N TYR A 89 11.85 -21.35 -1.46
CA TYR A 89 13.08 -21.84 -0.80
C TYR A 89 13.14 -21.76 0.76
N SER A 90 13.49 -22.88 1.40
CA SER A 90 13.54 -23.04 2.87
C SER A 90 14.78 -22.42 3.54
N ASP A 91 15.83 -22.13 2.76
CA ASP A 91 17.16 -21.78 3.30
C ASP A 91 17.40 -20.26 3.35
N MET A 92 16.43 -19.45 2.90
CA MET A 92 16.48 -17.99 3.02
C MET A 92 15.80 -17.53 4.31
N GLU A 93 16.16 -16.33 4.79
CA GLU A 93 15.41 -15.68 5.87
C GLU A 93 13.92 -15.58 5.53
N LYS A 94 13.07 -16.00 6.47
CA LYS A 94 11.61 -15.99 6.33
C LYS A 94 11.06 -14.61 5.98
N SER A 95 9.98 -14.61 5.23
CA SER A 95 9.26 -13.38 4.89
C SER A 95 8.60 -12.79 6.13
N ARG A 96 8.60 -11.47 6.18
CA ARG A 96 8.12 -10.59 7.24
C ARG A 96 6.99 -9.72 6.72
N TYR A 97 5.94 -10.35 6.19
CA TYR A 97 4.71 -9.70 5.73
C TYR A 97 3.67 -9.60 6.84
N PHE A 98 2.75 -8.65 6.70
CA PHE A 98 1.55 -8.57 7.51
C PHE A 98 0.31 -8.33 6.65
N VAL A 99 -0.83 -8.76 7.20
CA VAL A 99 -2.18 -8.43 6.74
C VAL A 99 -2.91 -7.77 7.90
N ARG A 100 -3.41 -6.56 7.70
CA ARG A 100 -4.17 -5.78 8.67
C ARG A 100 -5.60 -5.60 8.21
N PHE A 101 -6.53 -5.78 9.12
CA PHE A 101 -7.97 -5.64 8.88
C PHE A 101 -8.66 -5.09 10.14
N VAL A 102 -9.88 -4.58 9.99
CA VAL A 102 -10.72 -4.21 11.14
C VAL A 102 -11.58 -5.40 11.52
N ASN A 103 -11.54 -5.83 12.78
CA ASN A 103 -12.30 -6.97 13.30
C ASN A 103 -13.72 -6.60 13.76
N GLU A 104 -14.45 -7.57 14.29
CA GLU A 104 -15.82 -7.40 14.79
C GLU A 104 -15.93 -6.36 15.93
N ASP A 105 -14.88 -6.22 16.74
CA ASP A 105 -14.78 -5.23 17.81
C ASP A 105 -14.40 -3.83 17.32
N LYS A 106 -14.34 -3.62 15.99
CA LYS A 106 -13.98 -2.35 15.34
C LYS A 106 -12.55 -1.91 15.66
N THR A 107 -11.66 -2.86 15.97
CA THR A 107 -10.25 -2.62 16.25
C THR A 107 -9.37 -3.08 15.09
N LEU A 108 -8.19 -2.48 14.94
CA LEU A 108 -7.22 -2.88 13.94
C LEU A 108 -6.47 -4.14 14.39
N THR A 109 -6.70 -5.26 13.70
CA THR A 109 -6.04 -6.55 13.92
C THR A 109 -4.94 -6.74 12.88
N SER A 110 -3.79 -7.26 13.32
CA SER A 110 -2.64 -7.57 12.46
C SER A 110 -2.34 -9.06 12.47
N ILE A 111 -2.21 -9.66 11.30
CA ILE A 111 -1.77 -11.04 11.09
C ILE A 111 -0.39 -10.99 10.45
N TYR A 112 0.59 -11.65 11.06
CA TYR A 112 1.98 -11.66 10.59
C TYR A 112 2.35 -13.00 9.98
N SER A 113 3.21 -13.00 8.95
CA SER A 113 3.71 -14.22 8.33
C SER A 113 4.61 -15.03 9.26
N ASP A 114 5.52 -14.37 9.98
CA ASP A 114 6.39 -14.97 11.00
C ASP A 114 6.07 -14.35 12.38
N PRO A 115 5.96 -15.13 13.49
CA PRO A 115 5.79 -14.58 14.84
C PRO A 115 6.89 -13.64 15.30
N LYS A 116 8.09 -13.79 14.74
CA LYS A 116 9.24 -12.91 14.96
C LYS A 116 9.16 -11.63 14.13
N THR A 117 8.17 -11.49 13.23
CA THR A 117 7.91 -10.27 12.43
C THR A 117 7.44 -9.07 13.26
N LYS A 118 7.33 -9.19 14.58
CA LYS A 118 6.99 -8.08 15.51
C LYS A 118 7.93 -6.86 15.43
N PHE A 119 8.94 -6.86 14.55
CA PHE A 119 9.91 -5.79 14.32
C PHE A 119 9.67 -5.08 12.97
N MET A 120 8.52 -4.41 12.82
CA MET A 120 8.44 -3.30 11.86
C MET A 120 8.60 -1.98 12.64
N PRO A 121 9.35 -1.00 12.10
CA PRO A 121 9.82 0.18 12.85
C PRO A 121 8.72 1.13 13.35
N HIS A 122 7.43 0.87 13.05
CA HIS A 122 6.30 1.75 13.37
C HIS A 122 5.28 1.16 14.36
N ASP A 123 5.44 -0.11 14.73
CA ASP A 123 4.74 -0.67 15.88
C ASP A 123 5.67 -0.53 17.07
N GLU A 124 5.49 0.52 17.89
CA GLU A 124 6.08 0.53 19.22
C GLU A 124 5.73 -0.77 19.91
N PHE A 125 6.77 -1.50 20.32
CA PHE A 125 6.66 -2.75 21.04
C PHE A 125 5.81 -2.53 22.29
N ASP A 126 4.55 -2.92 22.21
CA ASP A 126 3.67 -3.00 23.36
C ASP A 126 3.75 -4.44 23.86
N GLU A 127 4.63 -4.68 24.84
CA GLU A 127 4.78 -5.97 25.53
C GLU A 127 3.45 -6.50 26.10
N THR A 128 2.46 -5.61 26.28
CA THR A 128 1.15 -5.90 26.85
C THR A 128 0.02 -5.93 25.83
N ALA A 129 0.29 -5.56 24.58
CA ALA A 129 -0.68 -5.77 23.53
C ALA A 129 -0.70 -7.27 23.24
N ASP A 130 -1.75 -7.93 23.72
CA ASP A 130 -2.23 -9.17 23.13
C ASP A 130 -2.40 -8.91 21.64
N VAL A 131 -1.33 -9.19 20.88
CA VAL A 131 -1.43 -9.47 19.46
C VAL A 131 -2.19 -10.77 19.48
N GLU A 132 -3.52 -10.69 19.38
CA GLU A 132 -4.31 -11.84 18.99
C GLU A 132 -3.76 -12.27 17.63
N MET A 133 -2.79 -13.16 17.70
CA MET A 133 -2.32 -13.92 16.57
C MET A 133 -3.51 -14.78 16.19
N ALA A 134 -4.35 -14.26 15.30
CA ALA A 134 -5.52 -14.98 14.82
C ALA A 134 -5.13 -16.39 14.31
N HIS A 135 -3.87 -16.56 13.88
CA HIS A 135 -3.28 -17.85 13.57
C HIS A 135 -1.81 -17.95 14.03
N PRO A 136 -1.37 -19.13 14.53
CA PRO A 136 0.03 -19.41 14.80
C PRO A 136 0.76 -19.61 13.46
N GLU A 137 1.50 -18.59 13.01
CA GLU A 137 2.37 -18.58 11.82
C GLU A 137 1.69 -18.92 10.47
N MET A 138 2.03 -18.19 9.40
CA MET A 138 1.51 -18.48 8.07
C MET A 138 2.37 -19.56 7.41
N GLU A 139 1.79 -20.72 7.12
CA GLU A 139 2.45 -21.74 6.30
C GLU A 139 2.48 -21.31 4.83
N SER A 140 3.61 -21.54 4.16
CA SER A 140 3.76 -21.23 2.73
C SER A 140 2.71 -21.98 1.89
N ASN A 141 2.09 -21.25 0.97
CA ASN A 141 1.03 -21.68 0.05
C ASN A 141 -0.29 -22.14 0.69
N LYS A 142 -0.42 -22.10 2.02
CA LYS A 142 -1.67 -22.39 2.71
C LYS A 142 -2.59 -21.16 2.73
N GLU A 143 -3.84 -21.34 2.28
CA GLU A 143 -4.87 -20.30 2.38
C GLU A 143 -5.55 -20.37 3.74
N TYR A 144 -5.63 -19.23 4.40
CA TYR A 144 -6.34 -19.05 5.67
C TYR A 144 -7.62 -18.25 5.42
N THR A 145 -8.62 -18.44 6.28
CA THR A 145 -9.91 -17.76 6.17
C THR A 145 -10.43 -17.34 7.54
N ILE A 146 -10.78 -16.06 7.69
CA ILE A 146 -11.46 -15.49 8.86
C ILE A 146 -12.83 -15.00 8.41
N ARG A 147 -13.88 -15.27 9.22
CA ARG A 147 -15.24 -14.86 8.93
C ARG A 147 -15.91 -14.28 10.17
N PHE A 148 -16.62 -13.17 9.99
CA PHE A 148 -17.43 -12.54 11.03
C PHE A 148 -18.57 -11.77 10.38
N LYS A 149 -19.53 -11.32 11.20
CA LYS A 149 -20.69 -10.54 10.75
C LYS A 149 -20.49 -9.08 11.13
N ALA A 150 -20.90 -8.17 10.24
CA ALA A 150 -20.89 -6.73 10.49
C ALA A 150 -22.17 -6.10 9.94
N LYS A 151 -22.50 -4.88 10.37
CA LYS A 151 -23.67 -4.15 9.87
C LYS A 151 -23.26 -3.04 8.89
N SER A 152 -24.22 -2.52 8.14
CA SER A 152 -24.08 -1.25 7.40
C SER A 152 -23.38 -0.19 8.23
N GLY A 153 -22.49 0.57 7.59
CA GLY A 153 -21.61 1.54 8.22
C GLY A 153 -20.31 0.96 8.78
N PHE A 154 -20.09 -0.35 8.71
CA PHE A 154 -18.82 -0.93 9.12
C PHE A 154 -17.66 -0.51 8.21
N GLN A 155 -16.48 -0.26 8.77
CA GLN A 155 -15.27 0.03 8.00
C GLN A 155 -14.61 -1.26 7.51
N LEU A 156 -14.92 -1.69 6.29
CA LEU A 156 -14.21 -2.78 5.63
C LEU A 156 -12.80 -2.30 5.24
N PHE A 157 -11.79 -2.82 5.91
CA PHE A 157 -10.40 -2.36 5.78
C PHE A 157 -9.46 -3.52 5.42
N LEU A 158 -8.53 -3.29 4.49
CA LEU A 158 -7.47 -4.22 4.16
C LEU A 158 -6.15 -3.48 3.91
N CYS A 159 -5.13 -3.85 4.67
CA CYS A 159 -3.77 -3.38 4.49
C CYS A 159 -2.79 -4.56 4.43
N VAL A 160 -1.82 -4.50 3.52
CA VAL A 160 -0.79 -5.52 3.30
C VAL A 160 0.54 -4.81 3.04
N ASN A 161 1.54 -5.11 3.86
CA ASN A 161 2.90 -4.59 3.73
C ASN A 161 3.89 -5.57 4.39
N GLY A 162 5.18 -5.26 4.28
CA GLY A 162 6.26 -5.96 4.94
C GLY A 162 7.44 -6.19 4.01
N ALA A 163 8.36 -7.03 4.44
CA ALA A 163 9.58 -7.36 3.70
C ALA A 163 9.69 -8.86 3.47
N GLY A 164 10.40 -9.26 2.43
CA GLY A 164 10.72 -10.66 2.21
C GLY A 164 11.89 -10.85 1.24
N PRO A 165 12.33 -12.10 1.07
CA PRO A 165 13.30 -12.45 0.05
C PRO A 165 12.67 -12.42 -1.34
N ARG A 166 13.53 -12.45 -2.37
CA ARG A 166 13.13 -12.59 -3.76
C ARG A 166 12.15 -13.75 -3.97
N ASN A 167 11.13 -13.52 -4.79
CA ASN A 167 10.08 -14.46 -5.16
C ASN A 167 9.10 -14.84 -4.06
N SER A 168 9.25 -14.31 -2.84
CA SER A 168 8.20 -14.41 -1.84
C SER A 168 7.09 -13.40 -2.12
N GLY A 169 5.91 -13.66 -1.57
CA GLY A 169 4.76 -12.80 -1.79
C GLY A 169 3.63 -13.09 -0.82
N ILE A 170 2.65 -12.20 -0.82
CA ILE A 170 1.48 -12.29 0.04
C ILE A 170 0.26 -11.87 -0.76
N ARG A 171 -0.78 -12.69 -0.68
CA ARG A 171 -2.09 -12.40 -1.26
C ARG A 171 -3.09 -12.22 -0.13
N ALA A 172 -3.93 -11.21 -0.21
CA ALA A 172 -5.05 -11.03 0.70
C ALA A 172 -6.28 -10.50 -0.04
N LYS A 173 -7.45 -10.94 0.41
CA LYS A 173 -8.76 -10.55 -0.11
C LYS A 173 -9.75 -10.50 1.04
N ILE A 174 -10.38 -9.36 1.27
CA ILE A 174 -11.50 -9.23 2.19
C ILE A 174 -12.76 -8.90 1.39
N THR A 175 -13.84 -9.62 1.68
CA THR A 175 -15.13 -9.44 1.03
C THR A 175 -16.23 -9.20 2.03
N ALA A 176 -17.15 -8.30 1.72
CA ALA A 176 -18.42 -8.15 2.44
C ALA A 176 -19.57 -8.54 1.50
N VAL A 177 -20.36 -9.53 1.91
CA VAL A 177 -21.54 -9.99 1.17
C VAL A 177 -22.76 -9.66 2.04
N ALA A 178 -23.70 -8.89 1.51
CA ALA A 178 -24.96 -8.62 2.21
C ALA A 178 -25.75 -9.93 2.38
N ASP A 179 -26.42 -10.08 3.51
CA ASP A 179 -27.30 -11.22 3.80
C ASP A 179 -28.69 -11.08 3.13
N ASP A 180 -28.88 -10.04 2.30
CA ASP A 180 -30.11 -9.78 1.54
C ASP A 180 -30.29 -10.73 0.35
N ASP A 181 -31.36 -10.57 -0.44
CA ASP A 181 -31.78 -11.44 -1.55
C ASP A 181 -30.78 -11.54 -2.73
N GLY A 182 -29.51 -11.15 -2.54
CA GLY A 182 -28.43 -11.28 -3.52
C GLY A 182 -28.41 -10.18 -4.58
N LEU A 183 -29.16 -9.10 -4.36
CA LEU A 183 -29.22 -7.95 -5.26
C LEU A 183 -28.04 -6.99 -5.03
N THR A 184 -27.47 -6.99 -3.82
CA THR A 184 -26.32 -6.15 -3.49
C THR A 184 -25.03 -6.84 -3.91
N PRO A 185 -24.23 -6.26 -4.83
CA PRO A 185 -22.97 -6.87 -5.25
C PRO A 185 -21.98 -6.95 -4.07
N PRO A 186 -21.13 -7.99 -4.02
CA PRO A 186 -20.16 -8.13 -2.95
C PRO A 186 -19.11 -7.03 -3.03
N LEU A 187 -18.82 -6.40 -1.90
CA LEU A 187 -17.73 -5.44 -1.78
C LEU A 187 -16.43 -6.19 -1.59
N VAL A 188 -15.40 -5.85 -2.38
CA VAL A 188 -14.14 -6.59 -2.41
C VAL A 188 -12.96 -5.63 -2.34
N LEU A 189 -12.08 -5.85 -1.38
CA LEU A 189 -10.73 -5.29 -1.35
C LEU A 189 -9.75 -6.46 -1.50
N GLN A 190 -8.85 -6.39 -2.48
CA GLN A 190 -7.93 -7.48 -2.76
C GLN A 190 -6.59 -6.96 -3.26
N THR A 191 -5.55 -7.72 -2.97
CA THR A 191 -4.18 -7.42 -3.39
C THR A 191 -3.37 -8.70 -3.48
N GLU A 192 -2.41 -8.68 -4.39
CA GLU A 192 -1.40 -9.71 -4.55
C GLU A 192 -0.07 -9.02 -4.76
N GLN A 193 0.85 -9.24 -3.83
CA GLN A 193 2.12 -8.54 -3.74
C GLN A 193 3.26 -9.55 -3.81
N TYR A 194 4.31 -9.19 -4.53
CA TYR A 194 5.50 -10.00 -4.71
C TYR A 194 6.74 -9.17 -4.50
N GLN A 195 7.75 -9.75 -3.87
CA GLN A 195 9.08 -9.20 -3.80
C GLN A 195 9.87 -9.74 -5.00
N THR A 196 10.49 -8.83 -5.76
CA THR A 196 11.29 -9.14 -6.96
C THR A 196 12.77 -8.75 -6.85
N GLN A 197 13.16 -8.02 -5.81
CA GLN A 197 14.53 -7.52 -5.60
C GLN A 197 15.40 -8.58 -4.92
N GLU A 198 16.72 -8.54 -5.15
CA GLU A 198 17.63 -9.43 -4.43
C GLU A 198 17.75 -9.04 -2.96
N GLY A 199 17.92 -10.05 -2.09
CA GLY A 199 17.99 -9.86 -0.64
C GLY A 199 16.62 -9.63 0.01
N GLN A 200 16.65 -9.25 1.30
CA GLN A 200 15.47 -8.86 2.05
C GLN A 200 15.09 -7.43 1.68
N ALA A 201 13.93 -7.24 1.04
CA ALA A 201 13.44 -5.90 0.70
C ALA A 201 11.96 -5.75 1.01
N MET A 202 11.55 -4.51 1.22
CA MET A 202 10.15 -4.14 1.39
C MET A 202 9.37 -4.39 0.10
N LEU A 203 8.07 -4.65 0.22
CA LEU A 203 7.15 -4.59 -0.91
C LEU A 203 7.22 -3.20 -1.56
N SER A 204 7.38 -3.18 -2.88
CA SER A 204 7.50 -1.94 -3.65
C SER A 204 6.21 -1.11 -3.66
N GLN A 205 5.06 -1.78 -3.58
CA GLN A 205 3.73 -1.16 -3.62
C GLN A 205 2.86 -1.76 -2.51
N PRO A 206 3.06 -1.36 -1.24
CA PRO A 206 2.18 -1.80 -0.18
C PRO A 206 0.74 -1.38 -0.45
N TYR A 207 -0.20 -2.21 -0.03
CA TYR A 207 -1.62 -1.99 -0.26
C TYR A 207 -2.28 -1.54 1.04
N CYS A 208 -3.04 -0.46 1.01
CA CYS A 208 -3.89 -0.07 2.15
C CYS A 208 -5.13 0.67 1.63
N LYS A 209 -6.30 0.05 1.77
CA LYS A 209 -7.57 0.62 1.32
C LYS A 209 -8.70 0.24 2.27
N TYR A 210 -9.74 1.06 2.29
CA TYR A 210 -10.95 0.77 3.03
C TYR A 210 -12.19 1.32 2.34
N VAL A 211 -13.35 0.81 2.75
CA VAL A 211 -14.66 1.25 2.31
C VAL A 211 -15.62 1.18 3.49
N ILE A 212 -16.54 2.13 3.57
CA ILE A 212 -17.62 2.07 4.57
C ILE A 212 -18.77 1.31 3.91
N LEU A 213 -19.23 0.24 4.56
CA LEU A 213 -20.36 -0.55 4.05
C LEU A 213 -21.60 0.35 3.96
N PRO A 214 -22.35 0.29 2.86
CA PRO A 214 -23.55 1.12 2.67
C PRO A 214 -24.65 0.76 3.66
#